data_AF-A0A968MSL0-F1
#
_entry.id   AF-A0A968MSL0-F1
#
_cell.length_a   1.000
_cell.length_b   1.000
_cell.length_c   1.000
_cell.angle_alpha   90.00
_cell.angle_beta   90.00
_cell.angle_gamma   90.00
#
_symmetry.space_group_name_H-M   'P 1'
#
loop_
_entity.id
_entity.type
_entity.pdbx_description
1 polymer ?
#
loop_
_entity_poly.entity_id
_entity_poly.type
_entity_poly.pdbx_seq_one_letter_code
_entity_poly.pdbx_strand_id
1 'polypeptide(L)' 'MKDKVKYWVELSDYDYETAIAMQLSRRYLYVGFMCHQSIEKILKAYYNSSKR' A
#
# COMPACT_ATOMS: atom_id res chain seq x y z
N MET A 1 13.77 -3.10 -13.00
CA MET A 1 13.65 -3.44 -11.56
C MET A 1 13.27 -2.24 -10.72
N LYS A 2 14.02 -1.13 -10.80
CA LYS A 2 13.70 0.12 -10.07
C LYS A 2 12.27 0.62 -10.32
N ASP A 3 11.79 0.55 -11.56
CA ASP A 3 10.43 1.01 -11.90
C ASP A 3 9.33 0.15 -11.26
N LYS A 4 9.56 -1.17 -11.13
CA LYS A 4 8.62 -2.06 -10.44
C LYS A 4 8.60 -1.82 -8.93
N VAL A 5 9.74 -1.54 -8.32
CA VAL A 5 9.82 -1.19 -6.89
C VAL A 5 9.07 0.13 -6.66
N LYS A 6 9.35 1.15 -7.46
CA LYS A 6 8.66 2.44 -7.40
C LYS A 6 7.14 2.30 -7.56
N TYR A 7 6.70 1.51 -8.55
CA TYR A 7 5.28 1.21 -8.76
C TYR A 7 4.60 0.61 -7.51
N TRP A 8 5.24 -0.37 -6.85
CA TRP A 8 4.67 -0.98 -5.65
C TRP A 8 4.66 -0.04 -4.44
N VAL A 9 5.66 0.84 -4.31
CA VAL A 9 5.70 1.89 -3.28
C VAL A 9 4.56 2.88 -3.51
N GLU A 10 4.43 3.42 -4.71
CA GLU A 10 3.39 4.41 -5.05
C GLU A 10 1.97 3.85 -4.81
N LEU A 11 1.72 2.59 -5.13
CA LEU A 11 0.44 1.96 -4.82
C LEU A 11 0.22 1.73 -3.31
N SER A 12 1.27 1.40 -2.56
CA SER A 12 1.18 1.22 -1.11
C SER A 12 0.84 2.53 -0.40
N ASP A 13 1.45 3.63 -0.84
CA ASP A 13 1.18 4.98 -0.34
C ASP A 13 -0.26 5.40 -0.67
N TYR A 14 -0.70 5.18 -1.92
CA TYR A 14 -2.08 5.47 -2.34
C TYR A 14 -3.12 4.70 -1.53
N ASP A 15 -2.87 3.42 -1.22
CA ASP A 15 -3.79 2.64 -0.38
C ASP A 15 -3.85 3.21 1.05
N TYR A 16 -2.72 3.64 1.60
CA TYR A 16 -2.65 4.23 2.93
C TYR A 16 -3.38 5.58 3.00
N GLU A 17 -3.18 6.45 2.01
CA GLU A 17 -3.94 7.71 1.89
C GLU A 17 -5.44 7.46 1.79
N THR A 18 -5.85 6.43 1.04
CA THR A 18 -7.24 6.00 0.95
C THR A 18 -7.76 5.49 2.30
N ALA A 19 -6.95 4.74 3.06
CA ALA A 19 -7.30 4.30 4.41
C ALA A 19 -7.59 5.48 5.34
N ILE A 20 -6.79 6.55 5.26
CA ILE A 20 -6.99 7.79 6.01
C ILE A 20 -8.31 8.46 5.60
N ALA A 21 -8.61 8.56 4.30
CA ALA A 21 -9.88 9.12 3.82
C ALA A 21 -11.09 8.29 4.30
N MET A 22 -10.97 6.97 4.34
CA MET A 22 -12.00 6.07 4.87
C MET A 22 -12.17 6.21 6.38
N GLN A 23 -11.08 6.42 7.12
CA GLN A 23 -11.13 6.70 8.56
C GLN A 23 -11.87 8.01 8.85
N LEU A 24 -11.54 9.09 8.13
CA LEU A 24 -12.19 10.40 8.27
C LEU A 24 -13.68 10.34 7.93
N SER A 25 -14.06 9.55 6.93
CA SER A 25 -15.46 9.32 6.55
C SER A 25 -16.18 8.27 7.42
N ARG A 26 -15.54 7.78 8.49
CA ARG A 26 -16.06 6.76 9.44
C ARG A 26 -16.41 5.41 8.79
N ARG A 27 -15.77 5.07 7.67
CA ARG A 27 -15.93 3.82 6.92
C ARG A 27 -14.94 2.75 7.42
N TYR A 28 -15.02 2.40 8.70
CA TYR A 28 -13.98 1.61 9.39
C TYR A 28 -13.75 0.20 8.83
N LEU A 29 -14.78 -0.46 8.29
CA LEU A 29 -14.63 -1.76 7.63
C LEU A 29 -13.63 -1.70 6.47
N TYR A 30 -13.63 -0.60 5.71
CA TYR A 30 -12.73 -0.39 4.58
C TYR A 30 -11.33 0.03 5.01
N VAL A 31 -11.18 0.68 6.17
CA VAL A 31 -9.87 1.07 6.71
C VAL A 31 -8.98 -0.17 6.90
N GLY A 32 -9.51 -1.22 7.53
CA GLY A 32 -8.76 -2.47 7.72
C GLY A 32 -8.33 -3.11 6.40
N PHE A 33 -9.21 -3.12 5.39
CA PHE A 33 -8.89 -3.64 4.06
C PHE A 33 -7.80 -2.83 3.36
N MET A 34 -7.88 -1.49 3.41
CA MET A 34 -6.87 -0.62 2.80
C MET A 34 -5.51 -0.74 3.49
N CYS A 35 -5.47 -0.82 4.82
CA CYS A 35 -4.23 -1.06 5.56
C CYS A 35 -3.59 -2.41 5.19
N HIS A 36 -4.38 -3.47 5.10
CA HIS A 36 -3.90 -4.78 4.64
C HIS A 36 -3.28 -4.70 3.24
N GLN A 37 -3.96 -4.03 2.31
CA GLN A 37 -3.48 -3.84 0.94
C GLN A 37 -2.18 -3.01 0.87
N SER A 38 -2.07 -1.93 1.65
CA SER A 38 -0.87 -1.12 1.74
C SER A 38 0.34 -1.95 2.21
N ILE A 39 0.16 -2.76 3.27
CA ILE A 39 1.21 -3.67 3.79
C ILE A 39 1.61 -4.72 2.75
N GLU A 40 0.63 -5.35 2.09
CA GLU A 40 0.91 -6.35 1.04
C GLU A 40 1.78 -5.76 -0.08
N LYS A 41 1.48 -4.54 -0.52
CA LYS A 41 2.18 -3.88 -1.63
C LYS A 41 3.58 -3.42 -1.25
N ILE A 42 3.80 -2.88 -0.04
CA ILE A 42 5.17 -2.51 0.38
C ILE A 42 6.07 -3.75 0.55
N LEU A 43 5.50 -4.87 1.01
CA LEU A 43 6.23 -6.14 1.07
C LEU A 43 6.58 -6.66 -0.33
N LYS A 44 5.69 -6.50 -1.32
CA LYS A 44 6.01 -6.78 -2.73
C LYS A 44 7.12 -5.88 -3.25
N ALA A 45 7.11 -4.59 -2.90
CA ALA A 45 8.19 -3.67 -3.26
C ALA A 45 9.53 -4.15 -2.69
N TYR A 46 9.57 -4.48 -1.39
CA TYR A 46 10.75 -4.98 -0.69
C TYR A 46 11.28 -6.29 -1.30
N TYR A 47 10.39 -7.23 -1.62
CA TYR A 47 10.77 -8.47 -2.28
C TYR A 47 11.40 -8.22 -3.66
N ASN A 48 10.83 -7.30 -4.45
CA ASN A 48 11.36 -6.92 -5.75
C ASN A 48 12.67 -6.12 -5.67
N SER A 49 12.91 -5.36 -4.60
CA SER A 49 14.18 -4.67 -4.38
C SER A 49 15.28 -5.60 -3.90
N SER A 50 14.91 -6.69 -3.21
CA SER A 50 15.84 -7.68 -2.66
C SER A 50 16.24 -8.76 -3.66
N LYS A 51 15.49 -8.93 -4.76
CA LYS A 51 15.92 -9.76 -5.89
C LYS A 51 17.10 -9.08 -6.58
N ARG A 52 18.28 -9.71 -6.54
CA ARG A 52 19.41 -9.40 -7.42
C ARG A 52 19.10 -9.82 -8.85
#